data_AF-Q7MQX3-F1
#
_entry.id   AF-Q7MQX3-F1
#
_cell.length_a   1.000
_cell.length_b   1.000
_cell.length_c   1.000
_cell.angle_alpha   90.00
_cell.angle_beta   90.00
_cell.angle_gamma   90.00
#
_symmetry.space_group_name_H-M   'P 1'
#
loop_
_entity.id
_entity.type
_entity.pdbx_description
1 polymer ?
#
loop_
_entity_poly.entity_id
_entity_poly.type
_entity_poly.pdbx_seq_one_letter_code
_entity_poly.pdbx_strand_id
1 'polypeptide(L)'
;MNIKMFDNFNEKTFILNMASDLNTLSQILSKEYTVCLSTKQITDIATHIKKNGSFDYELKPLEFKFVDYPSHLSHENIDNLRLLFSMKIKGEHQNIPELKDSLSHLEFNIWITGINRNNRSSNPFYSIHFDRHQEGENPSSEIHPIYHFQFGGRKIKDKGIDLGQVLFMDTPRIMHHPMDIFLGIDFVLSNFFPKVWERFKKNGTYTNLIKKYQTYFIYPYFRTITKHFEESIKQPWCSKDIYPQLIEVKY
;
A
#
# COMPACT_ATOMS: atom_id res chain seq x y z
N MET A 1 21.98 -17.07 -9.04
CA MET A 1 22.52 -15.75 -9.47
C MET A 1 21.76 -14.61 -8.78
N ASN A 2 21.94 -14.42 -7.46
CA ASN A 2 21.09 -13.54 -6.62
C ASN A 2 21.86 -12.50 -5.79
N ILE A 3 23.20 -12.48 -5.86
CA ILE A 3 24.01 -11.83 -4.83
C ILE A 3 23.93 -10.29 -4.92
N LYS A 4 23.91 -9.71 -6.13
CA LYS A 4 24.08 -8.26 -6.30
C LYS A 4 22.93 -7.36 -5.83
N MET A 5 21.69 -7.86 -5.77
CA MET A 5 20.53 -6.98 -5.59
C MET A 5 20.36 -6.49 -4.14
N PHE A 6 20.84 -7.28 -3.18
CA PHE A 6 20.79 -6.96 -1.75
C PHE A 6 22.17 -6.65 -1.17
N ASP A 7 23.17 -6.32 -2.00
CA ASP A 7 24.53 -5.96 -1.53
C ASP A 7 24.51 -4.79 -0.53
N ASN A 8 23.53 -3.89 -0.68
CA ASN A 8 23.35 -2.74 0.21
C ASN A 8 22.40 -3.02 1.40
N PHE A 9 21.82 -4.23 1.48
CA PHE A 9 20.98 -4.62 2.59
C PHE A 9 21.86 -5.02 3.78
N ASN A 10 21.60 -4.43 4.94
CA ASN A 10 22.26 -4.80 6.18
C ASN A 10 21.21 -4.91 7.28
N GLU A 11 20.99 -6.12 7.75
CA GLU A 11 19.98 -6.44 8.75
C GLU A 11 20.15 -5.61 10.04
N LYS A 12 21.39 -5.40 10.49
CA LYS A 12 21.68 -4.68 11.74
C LYS A 12 21.36 -3.20 11.65
N THR A 13 21.43 -2.61 10.46
CA THR A 13 21.18 -1.17 10.25
C THR A 13 19.85 -0.90 9.55
N PHE A 14 19.09 -1.92 9.18
CA PHE A 14 17.85 -1.80 8.42
C PHE A 14 16.87 -0.82 9.06
N ILE A 15 16.56 -1.01 10.35
CA ILE A 15 15.61 -0.16 11.09
C ILE A 15 16.08 1.30 11.18
N LEU A 16 17.37 1.51 11.47
CA LEU A 16 17.95 2.85 11.54
C LEU A 16 17.90 3.56 10.18
N ASN A 17 18.20 2.83 9.11
CA ASN A 17 18.14 3.33 7.74
C ASN A 17 16.69 3.64 7.34
N MET A 18 15.74 2.74 7.62
CA MET A 18 14.32 2.96 7.32
C MET A 18 13.78 4.20 8.04
N ALA A 19 14.15 4.38 9.31
CA ALA A 19 13.75 5.58 10.03
C ALA A 19 14.37 6.87 9.48
N SER A 20 15.62 6.82 8.99
CA SER A 20 16.23 7.95 8.27
C SER A 20 15.50 8.26 6.97
N ASP A 21 15.15 7.21 6.23
CA ASP A 21 14.39 7.31 4.99
C ASP A 21 12.99 7.89 5.23
N LEU A 22 12.31 7.51 6.31
CA LEU A 22 10.99 8.05 6.68
C LEU A 22 11.06 9.55 6.97
N ASN A 23 12.11 10.00 7.66
CA ASN A 23 12.32 11.44 7.88
C ASN A 23 12.57 12.16 6.56
N THR A 24 13.31 11.55 5.64
CA THR A 24 13.55 12.09 4.30
C THR A 24 12.26 12.16 3.48
N LEU A 25 11.43 11.10 3.50
CA LEU A 25 10.11 11.08 2.88
C LEU A 25 9.21 12.20 3.44
N SER A 26 9.19 12.35 4.77
CA SER A 26 8.44 13.41 5.44
C SER A 26 8.88 14.80 5.00
N GLN A 27 10.18 15.05 4.88
CA GLN A 27 10.73 16.33 4.41
C GLN A 27 10.43 16.62 2.93
N ILE A 28 10.34 15.58 2.10
CA ILE A 28 9.97 15.74 0.69
C ILE A 28 8.48 16.03 0.59
N LEU A 29 7.64 15.26 1.30
CA LEU A 29 6.19 15.41 1.27
C LEU A 29 5.72 16.74 1.86
N SER A 30 6.37 17.26 2.90
CA SER A 30 6.02 18.54 3.52
C SER A 30 6.20 19.75 2.59
N LYS A 31 6.98 19.62 1.50
CA LYS A 31 7.10 20.66 0.47
C LYS A 31 5.81 20.84 -0.33
N GLU A 32 4.94 19.85 -0.35
CA GLU A 32 3.64 19.85 -1.04
C GLU A 32 2.50 20.12 -0.04
N TYR A 33 2.69 21.13 0.80
CA TYR A 33 1.76 21.49 1.89
C TYR A 33 0.33 21.82 1.42
N THR A 34 0.16 22.16 0.15
CA THR A 34 -1.16 22.40 -0.46
C THR A 34 -1.98 21.12 -0.61
N VAL A 35 -1.31 19.97 -0.71
CA VAL A 35 -1.92 18.65 -0.83
C VAL A 35 -1.84 17.90 0.50
N CYS A 36 -0.70 17.85 1.17
CA CYS A 36 -0.54 17.16 2.46
C CYS A 36 -0.12 18.15 3.55
N LEU A 37 -1.06 18.56 4.40
CA LEU A 37 -0.86 19.61 5.40
C LEU A 37 0.13 19.24 6.51
N SER A 38 0.22 17.96 6.86
CA SER A 38 1.06 17.50 7.97
C SER A 38 1.59 16.11 7.73
N THR A 39 2.91 15.98 7.84
CA THR A 39 3.65 14.71 7.74
C THR A 39 4.15 14.22 9.10
N LYS A 40 3.69 14.84 10.21
CA LYS A 40 4.13 14.53 11.58
C LYS A 40 4.02 13.03 11.91
N GLN A 41 2.96 12.40 11.42
CA GLN A 41 2.73 10.96 11.66
C GLN A 41 3.87 10.09 11.10
N ILE A 42 4.47 10.50 9.97
CA ILE A 42 5.62 9.80 9.37
C ILE A 42 6.87 9.92 10.26
N THR A 43 7.12 11.10 10.85
CA THR A 43 8.23 11.30 11.78
C THR A 43 8.01 10.60 13.12
N ASP A 44 6.75 10.53 13.57
CA ASP A 44 6.38 9.77 14.76
C ASP A 44 6.65 8.27 14.55
N ILE A 45 6.30 7.72 13.37
CA ILE A 45 6.65 6.34 12.98
C ILE A 45 8.17 6.14 12.97
N ALA A 46 8.93 7.06 12.37
CA ALA A 46 10.39 6.97 12.33
C ALA A 46 11.00 6.87 13.74
N THR A 47 10.44 7.61 14.69
CA THR A 47 10.86 7.58 16.10
C THR A 47 10.45 6.26 16.77
N HIS A 48 9.24 5.79 16.49
CA HIS A 48 8.69 4.55 17.03
C HIS A 48 9.52 3.32 16.62
N ILE A 49 9.79 3.15 15.33
CA ILE A 49 10.53 1.98 14.83
C ILE A 49 11.97 1.97 15.36
N LYS A 50 12.62 3.14 15.51
CA LYS A 50 13.94 3.27 16.14
C LYS A 50 13.92 2.81 17.59
N LYS A 51 12.90 3.22 18.34
CA LYS A 51 12.77 2.89 19.77
C LYS A 51 12.51 1.39 19.96
N ASN A 52 11.69 0.79 19.11
CA ASN A 52 11.25 -0.60 19.27
C ASN A 52 12.19 -1.61 18.60
N GLY A 53 13.03 -1.18 17.66
CA GLY A 53 13.92 -2.08 16.92
C GLY A 53 13.19 -2.99 15.91
N SER A 54 11.94 -2.67 15.58
CA SER A 54 11.13 -3.36 14.56
C SER A 54 10.52 -2.34 13.61
N PHE A 55 10.19 -2.77 12.38
CA PHE A 55 9.51 -1.92 11.39
C PHE A 55 7.99 -2.11 11.42
N ASP A 56 7.47 -2.65 12.52
CA ASP A 56 6.05 -2.72 12.80
C ASP A 56 5.55 -1.32 13.14
N TYR A 57 4.53 -0.85 12.43
CA TYR A 57 3.93 0.45 12.71
C TYR A 57 2.50 0.56 12.22
N GLU A 58 1.82 1.58 12.74
CA GLU A 58 0.52 2.03 12.28
C GLU A 58 0.60 3.51 11.90
N LEU A 59 0.27 3.80 10.65
CA LEU A 59 -0.03 5.13 10.14
C LEU A 59 -1.53 5.36 10.31
N LYS A 60 -1.90 6.20 11.27
CA LYS A 60 -3.25 6.75 11.36
C LYS A 60 -3.54 7.59 10.11
N PRO A 61 -4.81 7.88 9.79
CA PRO A 61 -5.18 8.50 8.53
C PRO A 61 -4.38 9.78 8.24
N LEU A 62 -3.57 9.73 7.19
CA LEU A 62 -2.86 10.84 6.59
C LEU A 62 -3.77 11.46 5.54
N GLU A 63 -4.10 12.73 5.72
CA GLU A 63 -5.03 13.45 4.85
C GLU A 63 -4.31 14.11 3.66
N PHE A 64 -4.87 13.92 2.48
CA PHE A 64 -4.49 14.58 1.24
C PHE A 64 -5.68 15.35 0.69
N LYS A 65 -5.51 16.65 0.45
CA LYS A 65 -6.53 17.52 -0.11
C LYS A 65 -6.42 17.55 -1.63
N PHE A 66 -7.55 17.37 -2.31
CA PHE A 66 -7.61 17.57 -3.76
C PHE A 66 -7.54 19.07 -4.09
N VAL A 67 -6.42 19.47 -4.70
CA VAL A 67 -6.23 20.81 -5.28
C VAL A 67 -6.79 20.89 -6.69
N ASP A 68 -6.71 19.79 -7.43
CA ASP A 68 -7.35 19.56 -8.71
C ASP A 68 -8.31 18.38 -8.54
N TYR A 69 -9.58 18.53 -8.97
CA TYR A 69 -10.58 17.47 -8.83
C TYR A 69 -10.38 16.42 -9.93
N PRO A 70 -10.61 15.12 -9.63
CA PRO A 70 -10.60 14.07 -10.66
C PRO A 70 -11.61 14.35 -11.78
N SER A 71 -11.26 14.00 -13.02
CA SER A 71 -12.07 14.30 -14.21
C SER A 71 -13.38 13.52 -14.33
N HIS A 72 -13.52 12.39 -13.61
CA HIS A 72 -14.65 11.47 -13.73
C HIS A 72 -15.31 11.19 -12.39
N LEU A 73 -15.65 12.23 -11.64
CA LEU A 73 -16.46 12.09 -10.44
C LEU A 73 -17.90 11.76 -10.83
N SER A 74 -18.48 10.75 -10.18
CA SER A 74 -19.89 10.39 -10.35
C SER A 74 -20.87 11.41 -9.76
N HIS A 75 -20.36 12.36 -8.98
CA HIS A 75 -21.15 13.40 -8.34
C HIS A 75 -20.58 14.77 -8.69
N GLU A 76 -21.47 15.67 -9.11
CA GLU A 76 -21.16 17.08 -9.29
C GLU A 76 -21.31 17.84 -7.96
N ASN A 77 -20.70 19.03 -7.85
CA ASN A 77 -20.85 19.92 -6.69
C ASN A 77 -20.38 19.34 -5.34
N ILE A 78 -19.27 18.61 -5.35
CA ILE A 78 -18.61 18.17 -4.11
C ILE A 78 -17.66 19.26 -3.62
N ASP A 79 -17.77 19.61 -2.34
CA ASP A 79 -16.82 20.45 -1.62
C ASP A 79 -15.87 19.62 -0.75
N ASN A 80 -14.71 20.20 -0.46
CA ASN A 80 -13.74 19.67 0.49
C ASN A 80 -13.41 18.18 0.26
N LEU A 81 -13.23 17.81 -1.02
CA LEU A 81 -12.81 16.46 -1.39
C LEU A 81 -11.43 16.20 -0.80
N ARG A 82 -11.33 15.09 -0.06
CA ARG A 82 -10.10 14.66 0.62
C ARG A 82 -9.93 13.15 0.54
N LEU A 83 -8.68 12.74 0.41
CA LEU A 83 -8.23 11.36 0.49
C LEU A 83 -7.61 11.13 1.86
N LEU A 84 -7.99 10.04 2.51
CA LEU A 84 -7.48 9.61 3.80
C LEU A 84 -6.77 8.27 3.60
N PHE A 85 -5.46 8.27 3.82
CA PHE A 85 -4.60 7.11 3.68
C PHE A 85 -4.14 6.63 5.05
N SER A 86 -4.47 5.39 5.42
CA SER A 86 -3.96 4.74 6.62
C SER A 86 -3.30 3.42 6.27
N MET A 87 -2.34 3.03 7.10
CA MET A 87 -1.58 1.80 6.89
C MET A 87 -1.25 1.16 8.22
N LYS A 88 -1.27 -0.17 8.28
CA LYS A 88 -0.68 -0.93 9.37
C LYS A 88 0.15 -2.06 8.78
N ILE A 89 1.40 -2.16 9.22
CA ILE A 89 2.27 -3.25 8.79
C ILE A 89 2.91 -3.94 9.99
N LYS A 90 3.13 -5.24 9.83
CA LYS A 90 4.00 -6.03 10.71
C LYS A 90 4.80 -7.01 9.88
N GLY A 91 6.02 -7.33 10.31
CA GLY A 91 6.83 -8.27 9.55
C GLY A 91 8.23 -8.50 10.07
N GLU A 92 9.01 -9.21 9.27
CA GLU A 92 10.39 -9.62 9.57
C GLU A 92 11.30 -9.19 8.42
N HIS A 93 12.18 -8.22 8.65
CA HIS A 93 13.02 -7.66 7.58
C HIS A 93 14.12 -8.65 7.16
N GLN A 94 14.39 -9.67 7.98
CA GLN A 94 15.27 -10.80 7.65
C GLN A 94 14.81 -11.58 6.42
N ASN A 95 13.50 -11.60 6.15
CA ASN A 95 12.93 -12.31 5.01
C ASN A 95 13.21 -11.62 3.66
N ILE A 96 13.56 -10.33 3.67
CA ILE A 96 13.83 -9.54 2.47
C ILE A 96 14.99 -10.14 1.64
N PRO A 97 16.23 -10.30 2.18
CA PRO A 97 17.33 -10.89 1.42
C PRO A 97 17.11 -12.38 1.10
N GLU A 98 16.26 -13.07 1.87
CA GLU A 98 15.91 -14.48 1.64
C GLU A 98 14.83 -14.68 0.57
N LEU A 99 14.27 -13.60 0.03
CA LEU A 99 13.21 -13.61 -0.99
C LEU A 99 11.94 -14.34 -0.50
N LYS A 100 11.67 -14.23 0.80
CA LYS A 100 10.46 -14.70 1.46
C LYS A 100 9.48 -13.54 1.64
N ASP A 101 8.24 -13.89 1.97
CA ASP A 101 7.26 -12.89 2.39
C ASP A 101 7.76 -12.17 3.66
N SER A 102 7.98 -10.87 3.57
CA SER A 102 8.53 -10.07 4.67
C SER A 102 7.47 -9.43 5.55
N LEU A 103 6.19 -9.42 5.13
CA LEU A 103 5.10 -8.92 5.97
C LEU A 103 4.27 -10.10 6.46
N SER A 104 3.94 -10.10 7.75
CA SER A 104 2.92 -10.97 8.33
C SER A 104 1.56 -10.28 8.39
N HIS A 105 1.55 -8.95 8.25
CA HIS A 105 0.35 -8.12 8.26
C HIS A 105 0.54 -6.91 7.35
N LEU A 106 -0.45 -6.64 6.52
CA LEU A 106 -0.59 -5.40 5.76
C LEU A 106 -2.08 -5.05 5.74
N GLU A 107 -2.42 -3.89 6.28
CA GLU A 107 -3.71 -3.24 6.09
C GLU A 107 -3.46 -1.88 5.46
N PHE A 108 -3.68 -1.75 4.16
CA PHE A 108 -3.55 -0.49 3.45
C PHE A 108 -4.94 0.00 3.11
N ASN A 109 -5.31 1.18 3.59
CA ASN A 109 -6.64 1.72 3.38
C ASN A 109 -6.56 3.10 2.77
N ILE A 110 -7.29 3.30 1.68
CA ILE A 110 -7.62 4.62 1.17
C ILE A 110 -9.13 4.78 1.21
N TRP A 111 -9.59 5.91 1.74
CA TRP A 111 -10.94 6.35 1.44
C TRP A 111 -10.97 7.82 1.05
N ILE A 112 -11.87 8.15 0.14
CA ILE A 112 -12.10 9.50 -0.33
C ILE A 112 -13.49 9.92 0.12
N THR A 113 -13.59 11.13 0.62
CA THR A 113 -14.87 11.72 1.02
C THR A 113 -14.90 13.21 0.74
N GLY A 114 -16.09 13.76 0.66
CA GLY A 114 -16.34 15.19 0.49
C GLY A 114 -17.72 15.54 1.02
N ILE A 115 -18.12 16.79 0.83
CA ILE A 115 -19.41 17.33 1.24
C ILE A 115 -20.23 17.57 -0.01
N ASN A 116 -21.39 16.93 -0.13
CA ASN A 116 -22.31 17.24 -1.22
C ASN A 116 -23.01 18.57 -0.92
N ARG A 117 -22.83 19.58 -1.78
CA ARG A 117 -23.47 20.90 -1.60
C ARG A 117 -24.99 20.83 -1.58
N ASN A 118 -25.57 19.95 -2.40
CA ASN A 118 -27.01 19.83 -2.59
C ASN A 118 -27.67 19.03 -1.46
N ASN A 119 -26.91 18.16 -0.79
CA ASN A 119 -27.42 17.39 0.33
C ASN A 119 -26.31 17.13 1.36
N ARG A 120 -26.23 17.98 2.39
CA ARG A 120 -25.20 17.86 3.45
C ARG A 120 -25.32 16.60 4.31
N SER A 121 -26.45 15.87 4.26
CA SER A 121 -26.59 14.57 4.93
C SER A 121 -26.08 13.40 4.08
N SER A 122 -25.75 13.63 2.81
CA SER A 122 -25.13 12.64 1.91
C SER A 122 -23.67 13.00 1.65
N ASN A 123 -22.75 12.25 2.25
CA ASN A 123 -21.32 12.42 2.00
C ASN A 123 -20.85 11.33 1.03
N PRO A 124 -20.41 11.69 -0.19
CA PRO A 124 -19.82 10.72 -1.10
C PRO A 124 -18.67 9.99 -0.41
N PHE A 125 -18.59 8.69 -0.65
CA PHE A 125 -17.60 7.82 -0.03
C PHE A 125 -17.09 6.82 -1.05
N TYR A 126 -15.77 6.75 -1.16
CA TYR A 126 -15.04 5.82 -2.01
C TYR A 126 -14.02 5.12 -1.12
N SER A 127 -13.89 3.79 -1.20
CA SER A 127 -12.98 3.02 -0.35
C SER A 127 -12.25 1.98 -1.17
N ILE A 128 -10.94 1.88 -0.99
CA ILE A 128 -10.09 0.81 -1.53
C ILE A 128 -9.15 0.30 -0.46
N HIS A 129 -8.89 -1.00 -0.52
CA HIS A 129 -8.08 -1.73 0.44
C HIS A 129 -7.01 -2.54 -0.29
N PHE A 130 -5.78 -2.54 0.22
CA PHE A 130 -4.70 -3.43 -0.22
C PHE A 130 -4.20 -4.20 0.98
N ASP A 131 -4.68 -5.42 1.14
CA ASP A 131 -4.48 -6.17 2.36
C ASP A 131 -3.64 -7.40 2.09
N ARG A 132 -2.89 -7.81 3.11
CA ARG A 132 -2.38 -9.17 3.22
C ARG A 132 -3.45 -10.01 3.90
N HIS A 133 -3.84 -11.12 3.30
CA HIS A 133 -4.71 -12.09 3.93
C HIS A 133 -4.13 -12.50 5.28
N GLN A 134 -4.96 -12.41 6.31
CA GLN A 134 -4.66 -12.95 7.62
C GLN A 134 -5.32 -14.31 7.71
N GLU A 135 -4.52 -15.35 7.96
CA GLU A 135 -5.06 -16.63 8.40
C GLU A 135 -5.70 -16.39 9.78
N GLY A 136 -7.04 -16.48 9.83
CA GLY A 136 -7.79 -16.48 11.07
C GLY A 136 -8.15 -17.90 11.50
N GLU A 137 -8.80 -18.05 12.65
CA GLU A 137 -9.31 -19.34 13.14
C GLU A 137 -10.35 -19.98 12.20
N ASN A 138 -10.99 -19.16 11.34
CA ASN A 138 -11.90 -19.61 10.30
C ASN A 138 -11.27 -19.37 8.92
N PRO A 139 -10.81 -20.41 8.21
CA PRO A 139 -10.27 -20.24 6.86
C PRO A 139 -11.34 -19.66 5.93
N SER A 140 -10.92 -18.71 5.07
CA SER A 140 -11.79 -18.15 4.03
C SER A 140 -12.27 -19.27 3.11
N SER A 141 -13.58 -19.32 2.84
CA SER A 141 -14.15 -20.22 1.83
C SER A 141 -13.83 -19.77 0.40
N GLU A 142 -13.39 -18.53 0.24
CA GLU A 142 -13.01 -17.94 -1.05
C GLU A 142 -11.51 -18.10 -1.28
N ILE A 143 -11.13 -18.64 -2.44
CA ILE A 143 -9.75 -18.69 -2.91
C ILE A 143 -9.36 -17.31 -3.44
N HIS A 144 -8.30 -16.72 -2.89
CA HIS A 144 -7.81 -15.42 -3.34
C HIS A 144 -6.32 -15.23 -3.02
N PRO A 145 -5.65 -14.27 -3.68
CA PRO A 145 -4.25 -13.92 -3.41
C PRO A 145 -3.98 -13.56 -1.94
N ILE A 146 -2.78 -13.93 -1.47
CA ILE A 146 -2.28 -13.54 -0.15
C ILE A 146 -2.14 -12.03 -0.04
N TYR A 147 -1.76 -11.34 -1.13
CA TYR A 147 -1.82 -9.88 -1.21
C TYR A 147 -2.83 -9.48 -2.27
N HIS A 148 -3.81 -8.68 -1.88
CA HIS A 148 -4.92 -8.36 -2.75
C HIS A 148 -5.39 -6.93 -2.61
N PHE A 149 -5.86 -6.40 -3.73
CA PHE A 149 -6.63 -5.18 -3.84
C PHE A 149 -8.12 -5.53 -3.85
N GLN A 150 -8.92 -4.73 -3.12
CA GLN A 150 -10.38 -4.82 -3.14
C GLN A 150 -11.00 -3.41 -3.12
N PHE A 151 -11.95 -3.17 -4.03
CA PHE A 151 -12.78 -1.97 -3.99
C PHE A 151 -13.97 -2.18 -3.06
N GLY A 152 -14.24 -1.18 -2.23
CA GLY A 152 -15.38 -1.17 -1.31
C GLY A 152 -15.13 -1.95 -0.03
N GLY A 153 -15.92 -3.00 0.21
CA GLY A 153 -15.86 -3.80 1.42
C GLY A 153 -16.76 -3.30 2.56
N ARG A 154 -16.52 -3.80 3.78
CA ARG A 154 -17.38 -3.56 4.95
C ARG A 154 -17.60 -2.07 5.24
N LYS A 155 -16.61 -1.21 5.00
CA LYS A 155 -16.72 0.24 5.22
C LYS A 155 -17.85 0.90 4.41
N ILE A 156 -18.15 0.43 3.21
CA ILE A 156 -19.29 0.94 2.41
C ILE A 156 -20.61 0.46 3.01
N LYS A 157 -20.69 -0.84 3.39
CA LYS A 157 -21.87 -1.45 4.03
C LYS A 157 -22.19 -0.75 5.37
N ASP A 158 -21.18 -0.55 6.21
CA ASP A 158 -21.30 0.08 7.53
C ASP A 158 -21.71 1.57 7.45
N LYS A 159 -21.49 2.22 6.30
CA LYS A 159 -21.91 3.61 6.06
C LYS A 159 -23.39 3.74 5.74
N GLY A 160 -24.11 2.65 5.49
CA GLY A 160 -25.55 2.69 5.17
C GLY A 160 -25.86 3.51 3.92
N ILE A 161 -24.96 3.49 2.93
CA ILE A 161 -25.12 4.26 1.69
C ILE A 161 -26.25 3.65 0.88
N ASP A 162 -27.17 4.49 0.39
CA ASP A 162 -28.18 4.09 -0.59
C ASP A 162 -27.51 3.88 -1.94
N LEU A 163 -27.48 2.62 -2.39
CA LEU A 163 -26.85 2.19 -3.64
C LEU A 163 -27.86 2.19 -4.81
N GLY A 164 -29.10 2.62 -4.56
CA GLY A 164 -30.19 2.61 -5.52
C GLY A 164 -30.47 1.21 -6.04
N GLN A 165 -30.51 1.06 -7.37
CA GLN A 165 -30.76 -0.22 -8.04
C GLN A 165 -29.49 -1.05 -8.29
N VAL A 166 -28.31 -0.53 -7.92
CA VAL A 166 -27.03 -1.18 -8.22
C VAL A 166 -26.75 -2.25 -7.18
N LEU A 167 -26.59 -3.49 -7.63
CA LEU A 167 -26.12 -4.59 -6.79
C LEU A 167 -24.61 -4.48 -6.57
N PHE A 168 -24.19 -4.16 -5.34
CA PHE A 168 -22.80 -4.24 -4.94
C PHE A 168 -22.50 -5.60 -4.31
N MET A 169 -21.79 -6.45 -5.04
CA MET A 169 -21.17 -7.65 -4.51
C MET A 169 -19.80 -7.31 -3.91
N ASP A 170 -19.30 -8.18 -3.03
CA ASP A 170 -17.90 -8.11 -2.63
C ASP A 170 -17.05 -8.31 -3.90
N THR A 171 -16.21 -7.31 -4.20
CA THR A 171 -15.43 -7.31 -5.44
C THR A 171 -14.39 -8.43 -5.39
N PRO A 172 -14.10 -9.12 -6.52
CA PRO A 172 -13.03 -10.10 -6.57
C PRO A 172 -11.73 -9.50 -6.04
N ARG A 173 -11.03 -10.25 -5.18
CA ARG A 173 -9.71 -9.87 -4.66
C ARG A 173 -8.68 -10.03 -5.76
N ILE A 174 -8.26 -8.92 -6.35
CA ILE A 174 -7.28 -8.88 -7.45
C ILE A 174 -5.89 -8.89 -6.85
N MET A 175 -4.96 -9.64 -7.43
CA MET A 175 -3.56 -9.62 -7.01
C MET A 175 -3.00 -8.20 -6.93
N HIS A 176 -2.30 -7.91 -5.84
CA HIS A 176 -1.49 -6.72 -5.72
C HIS A 176 -0.21 -7.05 -4.96
N HIS A 177 0.88 -6.35 -5.23
CA HIS A 177 2.15 -6.55 -4.52
C HIS A 177 2.10 -5.93 -3.10
N PRO A 178 2.93 -6.41 -2.16
CA PRO A 178 3.08 -5.78 -0.84
C PRO A 178 3.61 -4.35 -0.95
N MET A 179 3.09 -3.45 -0.12
CA MET A 179 3.52 -2.06 -0.06
C MET A 179 3.77 -1.63 1.38
N ASP A 180 4.89 -0.94 1.60
CA ASP A 180 5.11 -0.17 2.81
C ASP A 180 4.72 1.31 2.60
N ILE A 181 4.93 2.16 3.59
CA ILE A 181 4.57 3.58 3.50
C ILE A 181 5.23 4.32 2.33
N PHE A 182 6.44 3.94 1.91
CA PHE A 182 7.10 4.60 0.78
C PHE A 182 6.39 4.28 -0.53
N LEU A 183 6.12 3.00 -0.77
CA LEU A 183 5.36 2.53 -1.92
C LEU A 183 3.91 3.00 -1.87
N GLY A 184 3.33 3.11 -0.68
CA GLY A 184 1.96 3.57 -0.51
C GLY A 184 1.77 5.05 -0.78
N ILE A 185 2.72 5.90 -0.37
CA ILE A 185 2.71 7.31 -0.76
C ILE A 185 2.92 7.45 -2.27
N ASP A 186 3.82 6.67 -2.89
CA ASP A 186 3.99 6.65 -4.35
C ASP A 186 2.69 6.23 -5.07
N PHE A 187 1.98 5.22 -4.55
CA PHE A 187 0.68 4.79 -5.06
C PHE A 187 -0.38 5.90 -4.95
N VAL A 188 -0.53 6.53 -3.78
CA VAL A 188 -1.48 7.63 -3.56
C VAL A 188 -1.21 8.78 -4.51
N LEU A 189 0.06 9.20 -4.62
CA LEU A 189 0.42 10.34 -5.46
C LEU A 189 0.23 10.02 -6.95
N SER A 190 0.66 8.85 -7.43
CA SER A 190 0.55 8.49 -8.84
C SER A 190 -0.91 8.37 -9.31
N ASN A 191 -1.80 7.85 -8.47
CA ASN A 191 -3.20 7.63 -8.84
C ASN A 191 -4.11 8.86 -8.61
N PHE A 192 -3.85 9.66 -7.58
CA PHE A 192 -4.76 10.73 -7.16
C PHE A 192 -4.17 12.14 -7.28
N PHE A 193 -2.85 12.28 -7.36
CA PHE A 193 -2.15 13.57 -7.42
C PHE A 193 -1.04 13.58 -8.49
N PRO A 194 -1.35 13.29 -9.77
CA PRO A 194 -0.34 13.02 -10.80
C PRO A 194 0.65 14.17 -11.00
N LYS A 195 0.20 15.44 -10.93
CA LYS A 195 1.10 16.61 -11.03
C LYS A 195 2.14 16.66 -9.90
N VAL A 196 1.75 16.27 -8.68
CA VAL A 196 2.68 16.19 -7.53
C VAL A 196 3.66 15.04 -7.75
N TRP A 197 3.13 13.88 -8.15
CA TRP A 197 3.93 12.70 -8.43
C TRP A 197 4.99 12.96 -9.51
N GLU A 198 4.64 13.63 -10.61
CA GLU A 198 5.58 14.02 -11.66
C GLU A 198 6.74 14.89 -11.15
N ARG A 199 6.48 15.81 -10.21
CA ARG A 199 7.53 16.60 -9.56
C ARG A 199 8.41 15.71 -8.67
N PHE A 200 7.81 14.77 -7.95
CA PHE A 200 8.53 13.84 -7.08
C PHE A 200 9.42 12.89 -7.90
N LYS A 201 8.97 12.46 -9.08
CA LYS A 201 9.78 11.66 -10.01
C LYS A 201 11.02 12.39 -10.53
N LYS A 202 11.04 13.73 -10.49
CA LYS A 202 12.23 14.55 -10.82
C LYS A 202 13.19 14.72 -9.63
N ASN A 203 12.79 14.34 -8.42
CA ASN A 203 13.62 14.40 -7.23
C ASN A 203 14.44 13.09 -7.09
N GLY A 204 15.76 13.18 -7.30
CA GLY A 204 16.66 12.03 -7.20
C GLY A 204 16.57 11.29 -5.87
N THR A 205 16.49 12.02 -4.75
CA THR A 205 16.34 11.46 -3.41
C THR A 205 15.05 10.65 -3.29
N TYR A 206 13.92 11.20 -3.74
CA TYR A 206 12.64 10.46 -3.74
C TYR A 206 12.74 9.20 -4.60
N THR A 207 13.25 9.29 -5.82
CA THR A 207 13.34 8.12 -6.70
C THR A 207 14.26 7.03 -6.16
N ASN A 208 15.32 7.39 -5.42
CA ASN A 208 16.19 6.42 -4.77
C ASN A 208 15.50 5.72 -3.59
N LEU A 209 14.68 6.45 -2.82
CA LEU A 209 13.82 5.83 -1.80
C LEU A 209 12.89 4.81 -2.43
N ILE A 210 12.14 5.19 -3.46
CA ILE A 210 11.19 4.28 -4.11
C ILE A 210 11.91 3.05 -4.68
N LYS A 211 13.01 3.23 -5.42
CA LYS A 211 13.80 2.10 -5.96
C LYS A 211 14.25 1.12 -4.86
N LYS A 212 14.71 1.63 -3.72
CA LYS A 212 15.12 0.82 -2.57
C LYS A 212 13.96 -0.03 -2.04
N TYR A 213 12.79 0.55 -1.80
CA TYR A 213 11.64 -0.19 -1.26
C TYR A 213 10.96 -1.09 -2.30
N GLN A 214 11.04 -0.74 -3.60
CA GLN A 214 10.69 -1.65 -4.69
C GLN A 214 11.57 -2.91 -4.68
N THR A 215 12.86 -2.75 -4.41
CA THR A 215 13.80 -3.87 -4.29
C THR A 215 13.45 -4.77 -3.09
N TYR A 216 12.94 -4.20 -2.00
CA TYR A 216 12.61 -4.94 -0.78
C TYR A 216 11.27 -5.66 -0.82
N PHE A 217 10.25 -5.09 -1.46
CA PHE A 217 8.88 -5.62 -1.41
C PHE A 217 8.36 -6.08 -2.78
N ILE A 218 8.58 -5.30 -3.84
CA ILE A 218 8.06 -5.59 -5.18
C ILE A 218 8.86 -6.71 -5.85
N TYR A 219 10.19 -6.63 -5.78
CA TYR A 219 11.04 -7.60 -6.46
C TYR A 219 10.84 -9.05 -5.97
N PRO A 220 10.85 -9.35 -4.64
CA PRO A 220 10.62 -10.72 -4.18
C PRO A 220 9.28 -11.26 -4.65
N TYR A 221 8.22 -10.44 -4.61
CA TYR A 221 6.87 -10.79 -5.04
C TYR A 221 6.82 -11.22 -6.52
N PHE A 222 7.28 -10.37 -7.44
CA PHE A 222 7.23 -10.69 -8.86
C PHE A 222 8.22 -11.77 -9.26
N ARG A 223 9.40 -11.82 -8.62
CA ARG A 223 10.38 -12.89 -8.85
C ARG A 223 9.78 -14.25 -8.54
N THR A 224 9.00 -14.38 -7.47
CA THR A 224 8.34 -15.63 -7.10
C THR A 224 7.36 -16.10 -8.17
N ILE A 225 6.57 -15.17 -8.74
CA ILE A 225 5.68 -15.48 -9.86
C ILE A 225 6.47 -15.91 -11.09
N THR A 226 7.51 -15.15 -11.48
CA THR A 226 8.32 -15.48 -12.66
C THR A 226 9.00 -16.84 -12.50
N LYS A 227 9.57 -17.12 -11.33
CA LYS A 227 10.25 -18.39 -11.03
C LYS A 227 9.33 -19.61 -11.10
N HIS A 228 8.03 -19.43 -10.87
CA HIS A 228 7.05 -20.52 -11.00
C HIS A 228 7.05 -21.12 -12.41
N PHE A 229 7.27 -20.27 -13.42
CA PHE A 229 7.29 -20.71 -14.81
C PHE A 229 8.67 -21.21 -15.26
N GLU A 230 9.74 -20.76 -14.60
CA GLU A 230 11.14 -21.04 -15.00
C GLU A 230 11.72 -22.30 -14.37
N GLU A 231 11.33 -22.64 -13.14
CA GLU A 231 11.99 -23.67 -12.34
C GLU A 231 10.99 -24.69 -11.77
N SER A 232 11.40 -25.96 -11.72
CA SER A 232 10.64 -27.03 -11.04
C SER A 232 10.93 -27.12 -9.54
N ILE A 233 11.76 -26.22 -9.00
CA ILE A 233 12.25 -26.27 -7.61
C ILE A 233 11.32 -25.48 -6.69
N LYS A 234 11.15 -26.00 -5.46
CA LYS A 234 10.44 -25.31 -4.39
C LYS A 234 11.09 -23.97 -4.06
N GLN A 235 10.31 -22.90 -4.20
CA GLN A 235 10.77 -21.53 -3.95
C GLN A 235 10.67 -21.16 -2.46
N PRO A 236 11.45 -20.16 -1.97
CA PRO A 236 11.36 -19.68 -0.59
C PRO A 236 9.98 -19.14 -0.22
N TRP A 237 9.31 -18.49 -1.17
CA TRP A 237 7.93 -18.02 -1.06
C TRP A 237 7.06 -18.84 -2.02
N CYS A 238 5.94 -19.38 -1.53
CA CYS A 238 4.98 -20.12 -2.34
C CYS A 238 4.29 -19.20 -3.38
N SER A 239 4.46 -19.52 -4.66
CA SER A 239 3.84 -18.79 -5.77
C SER A 239 2.31 -18.92 -5.79
N LYS A 240 1.76 -20.05 -5.31
CA LYS A 240 0.31 -20.25 -5.22
C LYS A 240 -0.34 -19.39 -4.14
N ASP A 241 0.38 -19.03 -3.09
CA ASP A 241 -0.13 -18.08 -2.10
C ASP A 241 -0.29 -16.70 -2.75
N ILE A 242 0.67 -16.32 -3.60
CA ILE A 242 0.63 -15.05 -4.35
C ILE A 242 -0.45 -15.08 -5.43
N TYR A 243 -0.47 -16.13 -6.25
CA TYR A 243 -1.38 -16.27 -7.38
C TYR A 243 -2.02 -17.67 -7.37
N PRO A 244 -3.18 -17.84 -6.71
CA PRO A 244 -3.80 -19.16 -6.50
C PRO A 244 -4.19 -19.91 -7.77
N GLN A 245 -4.35 -19.19 -8.89
CA GLN A 245 -4.69 -19.76 -10.19
C GLN A 245 -3.49 -20.41 -10.90
N LEU A 246 -2.28 -20.32 -10.35
CA LEU A 246 -1.11 -20.99 -10.92
C LEU A 246 -1.22 -22.51 -10.82
N ILE A 247 -1.03 -23.17 -11.95
CA ILE A 247 -1.01 -24.64 -12.06
C ILE A 247 0.45 -25.10 -11.93
N GLU A 248 0.67 -26.18 -11.18
CA GLU A 248 1.97 -26.84 -11.13
C GLU A 248 2.30 -27.43 -12.49
N VAL A 249 3.37 -26.93 -13.12
CA VAL A 249 3.92 -27.54 -14.32
C VAL A 249 4.83 -28.68 -13.85
N LYS A 250 4.40 -29.92 -14.05
CA LYS A 250 5.30 -31.08 -13.93
C LYS A 250 6.24 -31.05 -15.12
N TYR A 251 7.46 -30.58 -14.92
CA TYR A 251 8.57 -30.76 -15.87
C TYR A 251 9.22 -32.12 -15.65
#